data_AF-A0A661Y0S7-F1
#
_entry.id   AF-A0A661Y0S7-F1
#
_cell.length_a   1.000
_cell.length_b   1.000
_cell.length_c   1.000
_cell.angle_alpha   90.00
_cell.angle_beta   90.00
_cell.angle_gamma   90.00
#
_symmetry.space_group_name_H-M   'P 1'
#
loop_
_entity.id
_entity.type
_entity.pdbx_description
1 polymer ?
#
loop_
_entity_poly.entity_id
_entity_poly.type
_entity_poly.pdbx_seq_one_letter_code
_entity_poly.pdbx_strand_id
1 'polypeptide(L)'
;MTFKTIHSYEELASDLQQHSHQFLLLYKGLSHNSDCAVGNLEKVDHANSGFLKADVSKVRDIHTKFGIGSVPTLLEFENEKLKNVVKGCQTVEYYNTILNQKNIDRSATGNKKQTKRVKVYSTQTCPWCTRVKEYLRSQNIRFTDIDVSKNQSAADAMVAKSGQRGVPQTDINGRMVIGFDKNKIDTLLDIK
;
A
#
# COMPACT_ATOMS: atom_id res chain seq x y z
N MET A 1 13.15 2.61 -16.37
CA MET A 1 12.16 1.57 -16.72
C MET A 1 11.13 2.15 -17.70
N THR A 2 10.53 1.34 -18.59
CA THR A 2 9.48 1.81 -19.52
C THR A 2 8.11 1.29 -19.08
N PHE A 3 7.15 2.18 -18.90
CA PHE A 3 5.76 1.82 -18.64
C PHE A 3 5.03 1.46 -19.94
N LYS A 4 4.32 0.33 -19.97
CA LYS A 4 3.29 0.09 -20.97
C LYS A 4 2.05 0.91 -20.61
N THR A 5 1.51 1.64 -21.58
CA THR A 5 0.26 2.39 -21.37
C THR A 5 -0.92 1.48 -21.68
N ILE A 6 -1.91 1.48 -20.80
CA ILE A 6 -3.17 0.73 -20.95
C ILE A 6 -4.30 1.72 -21.24
N HIS A 7 -5.17 1.35 -22.17
CA HIS A 7 -6.26 2.17 -22.68
C HIS A 7 -7.66 1.68 -22.30
N SER A 8 -7.80 0.47 -21.76
CA SER A 8 -9.07 -0.08 -21.28
C SER A 8 -8.87 -1.18 -20.23
N TYR A 9 -9.93 -1.53 -19.51
CA TYR A 9 -9.93 -2.69 -18.61
C TYR A 9 -9.75 -4.01 -19.37
N GLU A 10 -10.26 -4.12 -20.60
CA GLU A 10 -10.08 -5.32 -21.43
C GLU A 10 -8.61 -5.56 -21.75
N GLU A 11 -7.89 -4.49 -22.12
CA GLU A 11 -6.45 -4.56 -22.35
C GLU A 11 -5.69 -4.93 -21.07
N LEU A 12 -6.05 -4.35 -19.92
CA LEU A 12 -5.50 -4.74 -18.62
C LEU A 12 -5.73 -6.22 -18.32
N ALA A 13 -6.95 -6.71 -18.51
CA ALA A 13 -7.32 -8.09 -18.21
C ALA A 13 -6.53 -9.09 -19.06
N SER A 14 -6.36 -8.79 -20.36
CA SER A 14 -5.52 -9.58 -21.26
C SER A 14 -4.05 -9.61 -20.80
N ASP A 15 -3.51 -8.47 -20.38
CA ASP A 15 -2.12 -8.37 -19.91
C ASP A 15 -1.88 -9.14 -18.60
N LEU A 16 -2.86 -9.08 -17.69
CA LEU A 16 -2.85 -9.79 -16.40
C LEU A 16 -2.90 -11.32 -16.55
N GLN A 17 -3.48 -11.85 -17.63
CA GLN A 17 -3.49 -13.28 -17.93
C GLN A 17 -2.13 -13.78 -18.42
N GLN A 18 -1.35 -12.91 -19.07
CA GLN A 18 -0.06 -13.27 -19.66
C GLN A 18 1.08 -13.24 -18.64
N HIS A 19 0.89 -12.58 -17.50
CA HIS A 19 1.94 -12.36 -16.53
C HIS A 19 1.48 -12.67 -15.11
N SER A 20 2.25 -13.50 -14.40
CA SER A 20 1.93 -13.91 -13.03
C SER A 20 2.03 -12.77 -12.00
N HIS A 21 2.75 -11.69 -12.29
CA HIS A 21 2.93 -10.54 -11.39
C HIS A 21 3.08 -9.24 -12.18
N GLN A 22 2.25 -8.25 -11.87
CA GLN A 22 2.20 -6.97 -12.57
C GLN A 22 1.83 -5.81 -11.65
N PHE A 23 2.20 -4.60 -12.06
CA PHE A 23 1.86 -3.36 -11.38
C PHE A 23 1.14 -2.42 -12.34
N LEU A 24 0.08 -1.76 -11.87
CA LEU A 24 -0.64 -0.73 -12.62
C LEU A 24 -0.65 0.58 -11.85
N LEU A 25 -0.07 1.62 -12.43
CA LEU A 25 -0.21 2.99 -11.94
C LEU A 25 -1.42 3.67 -12.57
N LEU A 26 -2.43 3.95 -11.76
CA LEU A 26 -3.51 4.86 -12.12
C LEU A 26 -3.08 6.29 -11.80
N TYR A 27 -3.09 7.16 -12.79
CA TYR A 27 -2.64 8.55 -12.66
C TYR A 27 -3.57 9.50 -13.40
N LYS A 28 -3.44 10.80 -13.18
CA LYS A 28 -4.11 11.84 -13.97
C LYS A 28 -3.06 12.80 -14.49
N GLY A 29 -3.03 13.06 -15.79
CA GLY A 29 -2.12 14.06 -16.37
C GLY A 29 -2.31 15.45 -15.76
N LEU A 30 -1.23 16.23 -15.71
CA LEU A 30 -1.20 17.59 -15.14
C LEU A 30 -1.52 17.65 -13.63
N SER A 31 -1.32 16.54 -12.91
CA SER A 31 -1.47 16.49 -11.46
C SER A 31 -0.10 16.34 -10.83
N HIS A 32 0.31 17.33 -10.02
CA HIS A 32 1.60 17.32 -9.34
C HIS A 32 1.87 16.02 -8.57
N ASN A 33 0.86 15.50 -7.86
CA ASN A 33 0.98 14.24 -7.15
C ASN A 33 1.18 13.05 -8.09
N SER A 34 0.50 13.04 -9.24
CA SER A 34 0.68 12.01 -10.25
C SER A 34 2.05 12.08 -10.92
N ASP A 35 2.51 13.27 -11.26
CA ASP A 35 3.83 13.50 -11.85
C ASP A 35 4.95 13.07 -10.89
N CYS A 36 4.79 13.37 -9.59
CA CYS A 36 5.65 12.89 -8.52
C CYS A 36 5.69 11.36 -8.46
N ALA A 37 4.52 10.69 -8.52
CA ALA A 37 4.45 9.23 -8.45
C ALA A 37 5.08 8.57 -9.68
N VAL A 38 4.80 9.07 -10.88
CA VAL A 38 5.41 8.62 -12.14
C VAL A 38 6.93 8.79 -12.07
N GLY A 39 7.40 10.01 -11.80
CA GLY A 39 8.84 10.30 -11.78
C GLY A 39 9.62 9.53 -10.71
N ASN A 40 8.99 9.23 -9.57
CA ASN A 40 9.64 8.39 -8.55
C ASN A 40 9.64 6.91 -8.92
N LEU A 41 8.58 6.39 -9.56
CA LEU A 41 8.55 5.01 -10.04
C LEU A 41 9.50 4.79 -11.23
N GLU A 42 9.69 5.77 -12.11
CA GLU A 42 10.64 5.68 -13.24
C GLU A 42 12.09 5.51 -12.78
N LYS A 43 12.43 6.05 -11.61
CA LYS A 43 13.75 5.94 -10.96
C LYS A 43 13.97 4.59 -10.30
N VAL A 44 12.94 3.76 -10.19
CA VAL A 44 13.06 2.43 -9.59
C VAL A 44 13.67 1.46 -10.61
N ASP A 45 14.73 0.76 -10.22
CA ASP A 45 15.43 -0.19 -11.07
C ASP A 45 14.86 -1.61 -10.93
N HIS A 46 13.84 -1.93 -11.74
CA HIS A 46 13.27 -3.28 -11.84
C HIS A 46 13.14 -3.72 -13.30
N ALA A 47 14.07 -4.56 -13.73
CA ALA A 47 14.13 -5.06 -15.10
C ALA A 47 13.06 -6.12 -15.45
N ASN A 48 12.41 -6.75 -14.46
CA ASN A 48 11.66 -8.01 -14.67
C ASN A 48 10.18 -8.02 -14.26
N SER A 49 9.61 -6.89 -13.85
CA SER A 49 8.17 -6.82 -13.51
C SER A 49 7.41 -6.04 -14.58
N GLY A 50 6.21 -6.49 -14.93
CA GLY A 50 5.35 -5.75 -15.86
C GLY A 50 4.81 -4.49 -15.19
N PHE A 51 5.21 -3.30 -15.68
CA PHE A 51 4.66 -2.03 -15.22
C PHE A 51 3.77 -1.40 -16.27
N LEU A 52 2.52 -1.22 -15.86
CA LEU A 52 1.45 -0.65 -16.63
C LEU A 52 1.11 0.73 -16.06
N LYS A 53 0.62 1.63 -16.91
CA LYS A 53 0.03 2.90 -16.47
C LYS A 53 -1.26 3.19 -17.23
N ALA A 54 -2.23 3.78 -16.56
CA ALA A 54 -3.46 4.25 -17.19
C ALA A 54 -3.82 5.65 -16.68
N ASP A 55 -4.06 6.57 -17.61
CA ASP A 55 -4.53 7.92 -17.30
C ASP A 55 -6.04 7.88 -17.09
N VAL A 56 -6.51 8.13 -15.86
CA VAL A 56 -7.93 8.07 -15.51
C VAL A 56 -8.77 9.13 -16.20
N SER A 57 -8.16 10.18 -16.77
CA SER A 57 -8.87 11.14 -17.60
C SER A 57 -9.30 10.55 -18.95
N LYS A 58 -8.56 9.55 -19.44
CA LYS A 58 -8.78 8.86 -20.72
C LYS A 58 -9.42 7.48 -20.52
N VAL A 59 -9.09 6.79 -19.42
CA VAL A 59 -9.50 5.41 -19.13
C VAL A 59 -10.35 5.38 -17.85
N ARG A 60 -11.67 5.24 -18.00
CA ARG A 60 -12.63 5.46 -16.90
C ARG A 60 -13.21 4.19 -16.26
N ASP A 61 -13.00 3.06 -16.89
CA ASP A 61 -13.53 1.76 -16.47
C ASP A 61 -12.67 1.09 -15.38
N ILE A 62 -11.35 1.20 -15.47
CA ILE A 62 -10.42 0.51 -14.55
C ILE A 62 -10.60 0.97 -13.09
N HIS A 63 -10.59 2.29 -12.84
CA HIS A 63 -10.62 2.80 -11.46
C HIS A 63 -11.94 2.46 -10.75
N THR A 64 -13.06 2.45 -11.48
CA THR A 64 -14.38 2.06 -10.96
C THR A 64 -14.40 0.58 -10.59
N LYS A 65 -13.84 -0.29 -11.46
CA LYS A 65 -13.78 -1.75 -11.23
C LYS A 65 -13.07 -2.12 -9.94
N PHE A 66 -12.01 -1.38 -9.57
CA PHE A 66 -11.20 -1.63 -8.39
C PHE A 66 -11.51 -0.69 -7.20
N GLY A 67 -12.57 0.14 -7.28
CA GLY A 67 -12.98 1.02 -6.18
C GLY A 67 -11.97 2.11 -5.83
N ILE A 68 -11.21 2.62 -6.82
CA ILE A 68 -10.18 3.61 -6.61
C ILE A 68 -10.76 5.03 -6.78
N GLY A 69 -10.97 5.70 -5.64
CA GLY A 69 -11.54 7.06 -5.60
C GLY A 69 -10.52 8.21 -5.72
N SER A 70 -9.22 7.92 -5.79
CA SER A 70 -8.17 8.94 -5.82
C SER A 70 -6.95 8.47 -6.60
N VAL A 71 -6.31 9.38 -7.33
CA VAL A 71 -5.04 9.15 -8.02
C VAL A 71 -3.98 10.13 -7.53
N PRO A 72 -2.67 9.79 -7.60
CA PRO A 72 -2.12 8.54 -8.12
C PRO A 72 -2.36 7.34 -7.20
N THR A 73 -2.57 6.16 -7.77
CA THR A 73 -2.66 4.90 -7.02
C THR A 73 -1.96 3.79 -7.80
N LEU A 74 -1.01 3.12 -7.15
CA LEU A 74 -0.32 1.94 -7.69
C LEU A 74 -1.05 0.68 -7.18
N LEU A 75 -1.43 -0.18 -8.12
CA LEU A 75 -2.08 -1.47 -7.89
C LEU A 75 -1.08 -2.58 -8.17
N GLU A 76 -1.06 -3.59 -7.30
CA GLU A 76 -0.24 -4.79 -7.48
C GLU A 76 -1.17 -5.98 -7.74
N PHE A 77 -0.89 -6.71 -8.82
CA PHE A 77 -1.63 -7.90 -9.22
C PHE A 77 -0.70 -9.11 -9.21
N GLU A 78 -1.21 -10.22 -8.69
CA GLU A 78 -0.54 -11.51 -8.75
C GLU A 78 -1.56 -12.58 -9.13
N ASN A 79 -1.29 -13.30 -10.22
CA ASN A 79 -2.19 -14.28 -10.84
C ASN A 79 -3.60 -13.69 -10.99
N GLU A 80 -3.70 -12.55 -11.69
CA GLU A 80 -4.93 -11.78 -11.98
C GLU A 80 -5.63 -11.16 -10.76
N LYS A 81 -5.20 -11.48 -9.54
CA LYS A 81 -5.82 -10.99 -8.30
C LYS A 81 -5.12 -9.74 -7.79
N LEU A 82 -5.90 -8.71 -7.47
CA LEU A 82 -5.41 -7.52 -6.78
C LEU A 82 -4.90 -7.91 -5.39
N LYS A 83 -3.61 -7.69 -5.14
CA LYS A 83 -2.93 -7.99 -3.86
C LYS A 83 -2.73 -6.76 -3.01
N ASN A 84 -2.41 -5.63 -3.62
CA ASN A 84 -2.01 -4.42 -2.90
C ASN A 84 -2.47 -3.15 -3.60
N VAL A 85 -2.67 -2.10 -2.80
CA VAL A 85 -3.10 -0.77 -3.25
C VAL A 85 -2.30 0.28 -2.49
N VAL A 86 -1.51 1.06 -3.22
CA VAL A 86 -0.64 2.11 -2.68
C VAL A 86 -1.12 3.44 -3.22
N LYS A 87 -1.63 4.29 -2.33
CA LYS A 87 -2.23 5.58 -2.69
C LYS A 87 -1.21 6.72 -2.53
N GLY A 88 -1.30 7.72 -3.40
CA GLY A 88 -0.50 8.94 -3.36
C GLY A 88 0.91 8.78 -3.94
N CYS A 89 1.63 9.90 -4.02
CA CYS A 89 3.05 9.88 -4.33
C CYS A 89 3.83 9.32 -3.15
N GLN A 90 4.71 8.37 -3.42
CA GLN A 90 5.61 7.79 -2.43
C GLN A 90 7.07 8.03 -2.85
N THR A 91 8.01 7.81 -1.93
CA THR A 91 9.44 7.95 -2.22
C THR A 91 9.95 6.79 -3.07
N VAL A 92 11.12 6.97 -3.69
CA VAL A 92 11.78 5.94 -4.49
C VAL A 92 12.09 4.70 -3.63
N GLU A 93 12.53 4.91 -2.39
CA GLU A 93 12.83 3.84 -1.43
C GLU A 93 11.57 3.06 -1.09
N TYR A 94 10.47 3.76 -0.84
CA TYR A 94 9.19 3.14 -0.55
C TYR A 94 8.77 2.21 -1.69
N TYR A 95 8.80 2.69 -2.93
CA TYR A 95 8.49 1.89 -4.11
C TYR A 95 9.44 0.69 -4.24
N ASN A 96 10.75 0.89 -4.09
CA ASN A 96 11.72 -0.21 -4.06
C ASN A 96 11.32 -1.30 -3.04
N THR A 97 10.81 -0.96 -1.85
CA THR A 97 10.39 -1.97 -0.87
C THR A 97 9.17 -2.78 -1.30
N ILE A 98 8.29 -2.21 -2.13
CA ILE A 98 7.11 -2.91 -2.65
C ILE A 98 7.50 -3.84 -3.76
N LEU A 99 8.35 -3.34 -4.65
CA LEU A 99 8.64 -3.95 -5.92
C LEU A 99 9.73 -5.03 -5.81
N ASN A 100 10.62 -4.94 -4.81
CA ASN A 100 11.69 -5.91 -4.54
C ASN A 100 11.28 -7.16 -3.74
N GLN A 101 9.99 -7.46 -3.57
CA GLN A 101 9.55 -8.58 -2.72
C GLN A 101 10.06 -9.98 -3.11
N LYS A 102 10.81 -10.14 -4.23
CA LYS A 102 11.42 -11.42 -4.64
C LYS A 102 12.95 -11.47 -4.68
N ASN A 103 13.69 -10.39 -4.40
CA ASN A 103 15.18 -10.39 -4.43
C ASN A 103 15.85 -9.96 -3.12
N ILE A 104 15.09 -9.85 -2.02
CA ILE A 104 15.62 -9.57 -0.69
C ILE A 104 16.45 -10.76 -0.13
N ASP A 105 16.38 -11.94 -0.75
CA ASP A 105 16.98 -13.19 -0.27
C ASP A 105 18.32 -13.59 -0.92
N ARG A 106 18.88 -12.83 -1.89
CA ARG A 106 20.05 -13.33 -2.64
C ARG A 106 21.32 -12.49 -2.73
N SER A 107 21.35 -11.24 -2.27
CA SER A 107 22.63 -10.50 -2.27
C SER A 107 22.85 -9.67 -1.02
N ALA A 108 23.75 -10.22 -0.20
CA ALA A 108 24.84 -9.60 0.53
C ALA A 108 24.68 -8.19 1.14
N THR A 109 25.00 -8.18 2.44
CA THR A 109 25.58 -7.09 3.25
C THR A 109 24.72 -5.87 3.61
N GLY A 110 24.42 -5.77 4.91
CA GLY A 110 23.98 -4.53 5.56
C GLY A 110 22.65 -4.63 6.30
N ASN A 111 22.64 -5.27 7.47
CA ASN A 111 21.72 -5.02 8.59
C ASN A 111 20.24 -4.74 8.21
N LYS A 112 19.53 -5.73 7.66
CA LYS A 112 18.11 -5.61 7.28
C LYS A 112 17.21 -5.66 8.51
N LYS A 113 16.72 -4.49 8.93
CA LYS A 113 15.59 -4.36 9.85
C LYS A 113 14.36 -5.05 9.22
N GLN A 114 13.99 -6.21 9.75
CA GLN A 114 12.87 -7.02 9.27
C GLN A 114 11.59 -6.17 9.22
N THR A 115 10.96 -6.05 8.04
CA THR A 115 9.78 -5.22 7.86
C THR A 115 8.59 -5.87 8.56
N LYS A 116 8.18 -5.31 9.70
CA LYS A 116 7.10 -5.86 10.53
C LYS A 116 5.74 -5.55 9.88
N ARG A 117 4.82 -6.53 9.89
CA ARG A 117 3.45 -6.37 9.39
C ARG A 117 2.66 -5.49 10.35
N VAL A 118 2.18 -4.35 9.89
CA VAL A 118 1.39 -3.41 10.69
C VAL A 118 -0.03 -3.28 10.11
N LYS A 119 -1.05 -3.44 10.94
CA LYS A 119 -2.45 -3.12 10.61
C LYS A 119 -2.97 -2.11 11.63
N VAL A 120 -3.66 -1.09 11.16
CA VAL A 120 -4.31 -0.08 12.00
C VAL A 120 -5.81 -0.23 11.81
N TYR A 121 -6.50 -0.61 12.88
CA TYR A 121 -7.95 -0.61 12.95
C TYR A 121 -8.42 0.80 13.33
N SER A 122 -9.25 1.39 12.47
CA SER A 122 -9.64 2.80 12.56
C SER A 122 -11.11 3.04 12.24
N THR A 123 -11.55 4.28 12.45
CA THR A 123 -12.79 4.82 11.87
C THR A 123 -12.50 6.19 11.26
N GLN A 124 -13.35 6.63 10.32
CA GLN A 124 -13.15 7.88 9.58
C GLN A 124 -13.14 9.14 10.45
N THR A 125 -13.93 9.17 11.53
CA THR A 125 -14.10 10.36 12.37
C THR A 125 -13.20 10.37 13.61
N CYS A 126 -12.37 9.35 13.82
CA CYS A 126 -11.54 9.26 15.02
C CYS A 126 -10.22 10.05 14.88
N PRO A 127 -10.02 11.14 15.62
CA PRO A 127 -8.79 11.94 15.54
C PRO A 127 -7.55 11.15 16.01
N TRP A 128 -7.71 10.26 16.98
CA TRP A 128 -6.63 9.41 17.47
C TRP A 128 -6.17 8.37 16.44
N CYS A 129 -7.09 7.90 15.58
CA CYS A 129 -6.73 7.03 14.46
C CYS A 129 -5.86 7.79 13.45
N THR A 130 -6.20 9.04 13.15
CA THR A 130 -5.38 9.89 12.28
C THR A 130 -3.98 10.06 12.86
N ARG A 131 -3.87 10.33 14.17
CA ARG A 131 -2.58 10.49 14.86
C ARG A 131 -1.69 9.25 14.77
N VAL A 132 -2.23 8.04 14.98
CA VAL A 132 -1.49 6.78 14.80
C VAL A 132 -0.96 6.65 13.37
N LYS A 133 -1.83 6.92 12.38
CA LYS A 133 -1.48 6.80 10.96
C LYS A 133 -0.42 7.80 10.53
N GLU A 134 -0.52 9.05 10.98
CA GLU A 134 0.48 10.08 10.74
C GLU A 134 1.82 9.73 11.37
N TYR A 135 1.80 9.22 12.60
CA TYR A 135 3.01 8.76 13.27
C TYR A 135 3.71 7.64 12.48
N LEU A 136 2.97 6.60 12.06
CA LEU A 136 3.55 5.52 11.28
C LEU A 136 4.09 6.01 9.93
N ARG A 137 3.41 6.97 9.28
CA ARG A 137 3.91 7.60 8.05
C ARG A 137 5.19 8.39 8.27
N SER A 138 5.28 9.18 9.35
CA SER A 138 6.49 9.96 9.65
C SER A 138 7.70 9.07 9.95
N GLN A 139 7.46 7.86 10.44
CA GLN A 139 8.48 6.82 10.66
C GLN A 139 8.76 5.95 9.42
N ASN A 140 8.17 6.28 8.26
CA ASN A 140 8.26 5.50 7.02
C ASN A 140 7.82 4.03 7.18
N ILE A 141 6.89 3.76 8.11
CA ILE A 141 6.37 2.42 8.38
C ILE A 141 5.15 2.14 7.50
N ARG A 142 5.20 1.03 6.77
CA ARG A 142 4.08 0.53 5.97
C ARG A 142 3.02 -0.10 6.87
N PHE A 143 1.76 0.27 6.67
CA PHE A 143 0.64 -0.32 7.38
C PHE A 143 -0.62 -0.44 6.50
N THR A 144 -1.49 -1.38 6.86
CA THR A 144 -2.84 -1.50 6.30
C THR A 144 -3.82 -0.75 7.19
N ASP A 145 -4.55 0.21 6.64
CA ASP A 145 -5.65 0.90 7.33
C ASP A 145 -6.96 0.11 7.14
N ILE A 146 -7.59 -0.28 8.24
CA ILE A 146 -8.82 -1.08 8.26
C ILE A 146 -9.91 -0.27 8.94
N ASP A 147 -10.83 0.29 8.15
CA ASP A 147 -12.00 0.98 8.68
C ASP A 147 -13.02 -0.04 9.21
N VAL A 148 -13.06 -0.21 10.54
CA VAL A 148 -13.94 -1.19 11.19
C VAL A 148 -15.41 -0.76 11.17
N SER A 149 -15.71 0.52 10.90
CA SER A 149 -17.10 0.98 10.73
C SER A 149 -17.75 0.46 9.44
N LYS A 150 -16.92 0.06 8.47
CA LYS A 150 -17.35 -0.48 7.16
C LYS A 150 -17.13 -1.99 7.04
N ASN A 151 -16.46 -2.61 8.01
CA ASN A 151 -16.10 -4.02 7.96
C ASN A 151 -16.33 -4.69 9.32
N GLN A 152 -17.53 -5.22 9.50
CA GLN A 152 -17.94 -5.87 10.76
C GLN A 152 -17.05 -7.07 11.10
N SER A 153 -16.69 -7.89 10.12
CA SER A 153 -15.81 -9.05 10.35
C SER A 153 -14.42 -8.63 10.85
N ALA A 154 -13.88 -7.52 10.34
CA ALA A 154 -12.64 -6.95 10.86
C ALA A 154 -12.79 -6.38 12.27
N ALA A 155 -13.94 -5.77 12.59
CA ALA A 155 -14.26 -5.31 13.94
C ALA A 155 -14.30 -6.49 14.94
N ASP A 156 -14.97 -7.59 14.58
CA ASP A 156 -15.07 -8.77 15.42
C ASP A 156 -13.70 -9.44 15.61
N ALA A 157 -12.90 -9.54 14.55
CA ALA A 157 -11.53 -10.06 14.63
C ALA A 157 -10.60 -9.17 15.47
N MET A 158 -10.77 -7.85 15.41
CA MET A 158 -10.05 -6.90 16.27
C MET A 158 -10.40 -7.16 17.74
N VAL A 159 -11.69 -7.24 18.07
CA VAL A 159 -12.19 -7.51 19.43
C VAL A 159 -11.74 -8.86 19.94
N ALA A 160 -11.82 -9.91 19.12
CA ALA A 160 -11.39 -11.26 19.50
C ALA A 160 -9.89 -11.30 19.86
N LYS A 161 -9.07 -10.48 19.20
CA LYS A 161 -7.63 -10.40 19.48
C LYS A 161 -7.28 -9.53 20.68
N SER A 162 -7.96 -8.41 20.86
CA SER A 162 -7.59 -7.40 21.87
C SER A 162 -8.45 -7.42 23.13
N GLY A 163 -9.61 -8.07 23.07
CA GLY A 163 -10.67 -7.96 24.08
C GLY A 163 -11.39 -6.60 24.07
N GLN A 164 -11.09 -5.69 23.14
CA GLN A 164 -11.60 -4.32 23.15
C GLN A 164 -12.25 -3.91 21.83
N ARG A 165 -13.32 -3.12 21.93
CA ARG A 165 -14.09 -2.59 20.77
C ARG A 165 -13.61 -1.23 20.27
N GLY A 166 -12.96 -0.44 21.13
CA GLY A 166 -12.57 0.94 20.81
C GLY A 166 -11.44 1.02 19.80
N VAL A 167 -11.46 2.02 18.92
CA VAL A 167 -10.36 2.40 18.04
C VAL A 167 -9.62 3.63 18.60
N PRO A 168 -8.35 3.87 18.24
CA PRO A 168 -7.49 3.07 17.36
C PRO A 168 -6.96 1.81 18.04
N GLN A 169 -6.71 0.77 17.24
CA GLN A 169 -5.89 -0.37 17.65
C GLN A 169 -4.89 -0.72 16.54
N THR A 170 -3.67 -1.07 16.91
CA THR A 170 -2.61 -1.42 15.96
C THR A 170 -2.13 -2.85 16.19
N ASP A 171 -2.25 -3.72 15.18
CA ASP A 171 -1.68 -5.06 15.17
C ASP A 171 -0.28 -4.99 14.53
N ILE A 172 0.76 -5.25 15.32
CA ILE A 172 2.15 -5.31 14.87
C ILE A 172 2.62 -6.76 15.02
N ASN A 173 2.75 -7.49 13.90
CA ASN A 173 3.13 -8.92 13.89
C ASN A 173 2.31 -9.79 14.85
N GLY A 174 1.01 -9.55 14.98
CA GLY A 174 0.10 -10.27 15.88
C GLY A 174 0.00 -9.70 17.29
N ARG A 175 0.83 -8.70 17.63
CA ARG A 175 0.79 -8.03 18.94
C ARG A 175 -0.08 -6.78 18.88
N MET A 176 -1.12 -6.74 19.71
CA MET A 176 -2.04 -5.60 19.76
C MET A 176 -1.50 -4.46 20.62
N VAL A 177 -1.58 -3.25 20.07
CA VAL A 177 -1.43 -1.97 20.75
C VAL A 177 -2.79 -1.28 20.76
N ILE A 178 -3.25 -0.87 21.93
CA ILE A 178 -4.55 -0.22 22.12
C ILE A 178 -4.32 1.29 22.25
N GLY A 179 -5.12 2.09 21.54
CA GLY A 179 -4.95 3.53 21.51
C GLY A 179 -3.69 3.97 20.76
N PHE A 180 -3.21 5.17 21.09
CA PHE A 180 -1.93 5.68 20.60
C PHE A 180 -0.87 5.58 21.71
N ASP A 181 -0.17 4.45 21.75
CA ASP A 181 0.97 4.23 22.65
C ASP A 181 2.26 4.25 21.82
N LYS A 182 2.88 5.43 21.74
CA LYS A 182 4.11 5.65 20.97
C LYS A 182 5.23 4.72 21.43
N ASN A 183 5.46 4.61 22.73
CA ASN A 183 6.58 3.82 23.27
C ASN A 183 6.43 2.34 22.92
N LYS A 184 5.20 1.81 23.02
CA LYS A 184 4.92 0.41 22.66
C LYS A 184 5.02 0.19 21.15
N ILE A 185 4.54 1.12 20.34
CA ILE A 185 4.72 1.09 18.88
C ILE A 185 6.21 1.08 18.53
N ASP A 186 7.01 1.95 19.14
CA ASP A 186 8.44 2.07 18.87
C ASP A 186 9.20 0.81 19.25
N THR A 187 8.92 0.27 20.43
CA THR A 187 9.48 -1.00 20.90
C THR A 187 9.11 -2.13 19.94
N LEU A 188 7.85 -2.19 19.52
CA LEU A 188 7.38 -3.24 18.61
C LEU A 188 7.86 -3.05 17.18
N LEU A 189 8.34 -1.88 16.78
CA LEU A 189 8.86 -1.57 15.45
C LEU A 189 10.38 -1.31 15.43
N ASP A 190 11.05 -1.53 16.55
CA ASP A 190 12.48 -1.22 16.80
C ASP A 190 12.85 0.19 16.33
N ILE A 191 11.98 1.16 16.57
CA ILE A 191 12.23 2.59 16.32
C ILE A 191 13.00 3.12 17.54
N LYS A 192 14.16 3.74 17.30
CA LYS A 192 15.03 4.30 18.35
C LYS A 192 14.68 5.75 18.62
#